data_AF-A0A9D7RDK5-F1
#
_entry.id   AF-A0A9D7RDK5-F1
#
_cell.length_a   1.000
_cell.length_b   1.000
_cell.length_c   1.000
_cell.angle_alpha   90.00
_cell.angle_beta   90.00
_cell.angle_gamma   90.00
#
_symmetry.space_group_name_H-M   'P 1'
#
loop_
_entity.id
_entity.type
_entity.pdbx_description
1 polymer ?
#
loop_
_entity_poly.entity_id
_entity_poly.type
_entity_poly.pdbx_seq_one_letter_code
_entity_poly.pdbx_strand_id
1 'polypeptide(L)'
;MYGRGRNGGVEVNDPDFFGPKYADGTQFYDNVSNFYQRGSNQRHDLAFEGGSEKMTYRMSTSYLDSKGIIQTNRFQQVNAALNTDAQVLKWLKLTSRFSYARNRNILPPGGAQGYLTALMRFPSDKDARQYENPDGTRILTLPAATPGTDNDNPFFNVNNSAREEQTDRTNANIHLKADLTSG
;
A
#
# COMPACT_ATOMS: atom_id res chain seq x y z
N MET A 1 2.78 34.74 1.43
CA MET A 1 3.56 33.69 0.76
C MET A 1 4.37 34.33 -0.36
N TYR A 2 5.57 33.81 -0.59
CA TYR A 2 6.44 34.21 -1.70
C TYR A 2 6.38 33.15 -2.80
N GLY A 3 6.44 33.60 -4.03
CA GLY A 3 6.46 32.76 -5.22
C GLY A 3 7.83 32.13 -5.45
N ARG A 4 7.92 31.39 -6.55
CA ARG A 4 9.16 30.76 -6.98
C ARG A 4 10.23 31.79 -7.35
N GLY A 5 11.47 31.52 -6.94
CA GLY A 5 12.63 32.34 -7.22
C GLY A 5 13.56 32.49 -6.02
N ARG A 6 14.63 33.27 -6.20
CA ARG A 6 15.66 33.52 -5.20
C ARG A 6 15.89 35.02 -5.03
N ASN A 7 16.25 35.43 -3.81
CA ASN A 7 16.57 36.82 -3.48
C ASN A 7 15.48 37.85 -3.86
N GLY A 8 14.20 37.45 -3.87
CA GLY A 8 13.07 38.31 -4.22
C GLY A 8 12.82 38.50 -5.72
N GLY A 9 13.63 37.90 -6.60
CA GLY A 9 13.46 37.90 -8.06
C GLY A 9 12.67 36.70 -8.58
N VAL A 10 12.11 36.81 -9.79
CA VAL A 10 11.51 35.67 -10.50
C VAL A 10 12.62 34.89 -11.18
N GLU A 11 12.80 33.62 -10.82
CA GLU A 11 13.64 32.69 -11.58
C GLU A 11 12.77 31.57 -12.15
N VAL A 12 12.76 31.43 -13.49
CA VAL A 12 11.79 30.60 -14.24
C VAL A 12 11.91 29.10 -13.95
N ASN A 13 13.07 28.65 -13.46
CA ASN A 13 13.38 27.25 -13.19
C ASN A 13 13.86 26.99 -11.75
N ASP A 14 13.73 27.96 -10.84
CA ASP A 14 14.12 27.75 -9.43
C ASP A 14 12.95 27.11 -8.66
N PRO A 15 13.12 25.90 -8.08
CA PRO A 15 12.11 25.28 -7.24
C PRO A 15 11.97 25.94 -5.85
N ASP A 16 12.88 26.84 -5.47
CA ASP A 16 12.83 27.53 -4.18
C ASP A 16 11.74 28.62 -4.14
N PHE A 17 11.18 28.85 -2.96
CA PHE A 17 10.07 29.79 -2.72
C PHE A 17 10.52 31.12 -2.09
N PHE A 18 11.66 31.66 -2.53
CA PHE A 18 12.22 32.95 -2.07
C PHE A 18 12.08 34.06 -3.15
N GLY A 19 11.12 33.92 -4.05
CA GLY A 19 10.83 34.87 -5.12
C GLY A 19 9.96 36.05 -4.68
N PRO A 20 9.32 36.77 -5.61
CA PRO A 20 8.46 37.90 -5.26
C PRO A 20 7.23 37.46 -4.46
N LYS A 21 6.67 38.39 -3.69
CA LYS A 21 5.39 38.15 -2.99
C LYS A 21 4.32 37.81 -4.03
N TYR A 22 3.48 36.81 -3.76
CA TYR A 22 2.32 36.55 -4.61
C TYR A 22 1.42 37.79 -4.70
N ALA A 23 0.81 37.97 -5.86
CA ALA A 23 -0.15 39.05 -6.09
C ALA A 23 -1.34 38.93 -5.12
N ASP A 24 -1.92 40.07 -4.76
CA ASP A 24 -3.10 40.06 -3.91
C ASP A 24 -4.26 39.38 -4.67
N GLY A 25 -4.93 38.43 -4.01
CA GLY A 25 -5.99 37.61 -4.62
C GLY A 25 -5.53 36.28 -5.25
N THR A 26 -4.23 35.92 -5.20
CA THR A 26 -3.77 34.58 -5.60
C THR A 26 -4.51 33.49 -4.82
N GLN A 27 -5.09 32.54 -5.54
CA GLN A 27 -5.72 31.35 -4.95
C GLN A 27 -4.65 30.35 -4.51
N PHE A 28 -4.80 29.82 -3.30
CA PHE A 28 -3.98 28.75 -2.78
C PHE A 28 -4.80 27.50 -2.52
N TYR A 29 -4.16 26.34 -2.63
CA TYR A 29 -4.76 25.02 -2.45
C TYR A 29 -4.09 24.32 -1.27
N ASP A 30 -4.90 23.68 -0.43
CA ASP A 30 -4.42 22.77 0.61
C ASP A 30 -4.11 21.40 -0.03
N ASN A 31 -3.02 21.37 -0.79
CA ASN A 31 -2.59 20.17 -1.51
C ASN A 31 -2.25 19.02 -0.56
N VAL A 32 -1.82 19.32 0.67
CA VAL A 32 -1.53 18.31 1.69
C VAL A 32 -2.81 17.59 2.09
N SER A 33 -3.85 18.34 2.46
CA SER A 33 -5.15 17.75 2.80
C SER A 33 -5.78 17.03 1.61
N ASN A 34 -5.70 17.61 0.41
CA ASN A 34 -6.25 17.02 -0.82
C ASN A 34 -5.56 15.71 -1.24
N PHE A 35 -4.27 15.55 -0.92
CA PHE A 35 -3.49 14.37 -1.30
C PHE A 35 -3.85 13.12 -0.49
N TYR A 36 -4.17 13.30 0.78
CA TYR A 36 -4.54 12.18 1.65
C TYR A 36 -6.03 11.85 1.55
N GLN A 37 -6.34 10.57 1.61
CA GLN A 37 -7.69 10.04 1.70
C GLN A 37 -7.92 9.36 3.05
N ARG A 38 -9.20 9.14 3.38
CA ARG A 38 -9.54 8.28 4.52
C ARG A 38 -9.15 6.84 4.21
N GLY A 39 -8.25 6.28 5.01
CA GLY A 39 -7.95 4.85 5.00
C GLY A 39 -9.09 4.02 5.58
N SER A 40 -9.16 2.74 5.21
CA SER A 40 -10.18 1.82 5.71
C SER A 40 -9.66 0.39 5.76
N ASN A 41 -10.05 -0.35 6.79
CA ASN A 41 -9.70 -1.76 6.94
C ASN A 41 -10.98 -2.61 7.03
N GLN A 42 -11.03 -3.69 6.25
CA GLN A 42 -12.10 -4.67 6.29
C GLN A 42 -11.49 -6.05 6.47
N ARG A 43 -12.04 -6.82 7.41
CA ARG A 43 -11.58 -8.17 7.71
C ARG A 43 -12.77 -9.11 7.81
N HIS A 44 -12.67 -10.24 7.12
CA HIS A 44 -13.64 -11.32 7.14
C HIS A 44 -12.93 -12.60 7.56
N ASP A 45 -13.32 -13.16 8.69
CA ASP A 45 -12.80 -14.43 9.20
C ASP A 45 -13.93 -15.45 9.22
N LEU A 46 -13.68 -16.62 8.64
CA LEU A 46 -14.59 -17.76 8.65
C LEU A 46 -13.86 -18.98 9.21
N ALA A 47 -14.54 -19.73 10.07
CA ALA A 47 -14.01 -20.95 10.62
C ALA A 47 -15.11 -22.02 10.67
N PHE A 48 -14.73 -23.24 10.29
CA PHE A 48 -15.55 -24.43 10.35
C PHE A 48 -14.80 -25.47 11.17
N GLU A 49 -15.45 -25.95 12.23
CA GLU A 49 -14.91 -26.91 13.16
C GLU A 49 -15.88 -28.07 13.29
N GLY A 50 -15.35 -29.29 13.34
CA GLY A 50 -16.17 -30.48 13.42
C GLY A 50 -15.35 -31.70 13.79
N GLY A 51 -16.03 -32.76 14.19
CA GLY A 51 -15.36 -33.99 14.55
C GLY A 51 -16.25 -35.01 15.23
N SER A 52 -15.65 -36.16 15.50
CA SER A 52 -16.14 -37.25 16.34
C SER A 52 -15.04 -37.63 17.34
N GLU A 53 -15.28 -38.62 18.20
CA GLU A 53 -14.25 -39.14 19.11
C GLU A 53 -12.94 -39.55 18.43
N LYS A 54 -13.00 -40.00 17.17
CA LYS A 54 -11.82 -40.50 16.45
C LYS A 54 -11.15 -39.46 15.56
N MET A 55 -11.79 -38.33 15.28
CA MET A 55 -11.24 -37.33 14.36
C MET A 55 -11.82 -35.96 14.65
N THR A 56 -10.96 -34.96 14.76
CA THR A 56 -11.35 -33.55 14.80
C THR A 56 -10.67 -32.82 13.66
N TYR A 57 -11.35 -31.81 13.12
CA TYR A 57 -10.82 -30.96 12.08
C TYR A 57 -11.28 -29.52 12.26
N ARG A 58 -10.43 -28.60 11.83
CA ARG A 58 -10.69 -27.16 11.80
C ARG A 58 -10.17 -26.57 10.50
N MET A 59 -11.09 -26.06 9.70
CA MET A 59 -10.78 -25.25 8.54
C MET A 59 -11.03 -23.78 8.88
N SER A 60 -10.11 -22.89 8.50
CA SER A 60 -10.31 -21.45 8.65
C SER A 60 -9.79 -20.67 7.47
N THR A 61 -10.51 -19.62 7.11
CA THR A 61 -10.11 -18.64 6.10
C THR A 61 -10.19 -17.24 6.67
N SER A 62 -9.33 -16.36 6.19
CA SER A 62 -9.31 -14.95 6.57
C SER A 62 -8.98 -14.11 5.35
N TYR A 63 -9.75 -13.05 5.14
CA TYR A 63 -9.48 -12.04 4.12
C TYR A 63 -9.39 -10.67 4.79
N LEU A 64 -8.30 -9.97 4.51
CA LEU A 64 -8.06 -8.60 4.95
C LEU A 64 -7.86 -7.72 3.71
N ASP A 65 -8.60 -6.62 3.64
CA ASP A 65 -8.40 -5.54 2.68
C ASP A 65 -8.19 -4.22 3.43
N SER A 66 -6.99 -3.66 3.30
CA SER A 66 -6.56 -2.44 3.95
C SER A 66 -6.24 -1.39 2.90
N LYS A 67 -7.05 -0.34 2.85
CA LYS A 67 -6.81 0.84 2.01
C LYS A 67 -6.08 1.88 2.85
N GLY A 68 -4.92 2.31 2.37
CA GLY A 68 -4.09 3.32 3.01
C GLY A 68 -4.64 4.73 2.80
N ILE A 69 -3.97 5.69 3.44
CA ILE A 69 -4.28 7.11 3.36
C ILE A 69 -3.77 7.77 2.06
N ILE A 70 -3.05 7.03 1.22
CA ILE A 70 -2.60 7.46 -0.11
C ILE A 70 -3.40 6.67 -1.12
N GLN A 71 -3.90 7.31 -2.18
CA GLN A 71 -4.87 6.72 -3.13
C GLN A 71 -4.46 5.34 -3.66
N THR A 72 -3.18 5.13 -3.96
CA THR A 72 -2.66 3.87 -4.49
C THR A 72 -2.25 2.84 -3.44
N ASN A 73 -2.07 3.26 -2.18
CA ASN A 73 -1.58 2.37 -1.13
C ASN A 73 -2.68 1.38 -0.70
N ARG A 74 -2.43 0.08 -0.90
CA ARG A 74 -3.38 -0.97 -0.53
C ARG A 74 -2.65 -2.25 -0.13
N PHE A 75 -3.04 -2.82 1.00
CA PHE A 75 -2.56 -4.11 1.48
C PHE A 75 -3.70 -5.12 1.52
N GLN A 76 -3.51 -6.28 0.92
CA GLN A 76 -4.47 -7.37 0.88
C GLN A 76 -3.81 -8.65 1.38
N GLN A 77 -4.49 -9.35 2.29
CA GLN A 77 -4.02 -10.63 2.81
C GLN A 77 -5.13 -11.67 2.74
N VAL A 78 -4.80 -12.83 2.18
CA VAL A 78 -5.64 -14.03 2.20
C VAL A 78 -4.91 -15.09 3.02
N ASN A 79 -5.57 -15.65 4.03
CA ASN A 79 -5.09 -16.81 4.75
C ASN A 79 -6.08 -17.96 4.65
N ALA A 80 -5.58 -19.17 4.51
CA ALA A 80 -6.35 -20.40 4.64
C ALA A 80 -5.56 -21.39 5.50
N ALA A 81 -6.25 -22.14 6.36
CA ALA A 81 -5.62 -23.16 7.18
C ALA A 81 -6.56 -24.35 7.37
N LEU A 82 -5.96 -25.54 7.44
CA LEU A 82 -6.63 -26.79 7.77
C LEU A 82 -5.80 -27.48 8.86
N ASN A 83 -6.44 -27.76 9.99
CA ASN A 83 -5.88 -28.55 11.07
C ASN A 83 -6.70 -29.83 11.21
N THR A 84 -6.06 -30.97 11.34
CA THR A 84 -6.74 -32.27 11.49
C THR A 84 -6.00 -33.10 12.51
N ASP A 85 -6.73 -33.65 13.47
CA ASP A 85 -6.27 -34.67 14.40
C ASP A 85 -7.12 -35.92 14.20
N ALA A 86 -6.50 -37.06 13.94
CA ALA A 86 -7.19 -38.31 13.63
C ALA A 86 -6.55 -39.50 14.35
N GLN A 87 -7.36 -40.28 15.05
CA GLN A 87 -7.02 -41.63 15.49
C GLN A 87 -7.25 -42.59 14.32
N VAL A 88 -6.21 -42.78 13.50
CA VAL A 88 -6.28 -43.59 12.27
C VAL A 88 -6.45 -45.07 12.60
N LEU A 89 -5.71 -45.56 13.59
CA LEU A 89 -5.82 -46.90 14.17
C LEU A 89 -5.77 -46.77 15.68
N LYS A 90 -6.20 -47.76 16.47
CA LYS A 90 -6.12 -47.68 17.95
C LYS A 90 -4.71 -47.33 18.47
N TRP A 91 -3.69 -47.78 17.75
CA TRP A 91 -2.28 -47.53 18.07
C TRP A 91 -1.68 -46.36 17.29
N LEU A 92 -2.37 -45.76 16.32
CA LEU A 92 -1.82 -44.74 15.42
C LEU A 92 -2.65 -43.46 15.43
N LYS A 93 -2.03 -42.36 15.85
CA LYS A 93 -2.58 -41.01 15.79
C LYS A 93 -1.83 -40.17 14.74
N LEU A 94 -2.58 -39.43 13.95
CA LEU A 94 -2.11 -38.46 12.96
C LEU A 94 -2.55 -37.07 13.39
N THR A 95 -1.62 -36.13 13.42
CA THR A 95 -1.91 -34.70 13.53
C THR A 95 -1.31 -34.00 12.30
N SER A 96 -2.10 -33.18 11.63
CA SER A 96 -1.66 -32.44 10.45
C SER A 96 -2.12 -31.00 10.49
N ARG A 97 -1.26 -30.11 9.96
CA ARG A 97 -1.51 -28.69 9.88
C ARG A 97 -1.03 -28.16 8.55
N PHE A 98 -1.97 -27.69 7.75
CA PHE A 98 -1.72 -27.02 6.48
C PHE A 98 -2.12 -25.56 6.60
N SER A 99 -1.31 -24.68 6.03
CA SER A 99 -1.62 -23.26 5.95
C SER A 99 -1.11 -22.66 4.65
N TYR A 100 -1.87 -21.72 4.14
CA TYR A 100 -1.54 -20.91 2.98
C TYR A 100 -1.78 -19.45 3.34
N ALA A 101 -0.87 -18.58 2.92
CA ALA A 101 -1.00 -17.14 3.05
C ALA A 101 -0.54 -16.47 1.76
N ARG A 102 -1.32 -15.52 1.26
CA ARG A 102 -0.92 -14.59 0.20
C ARG A 102 -1.02 -13.18 0.73
N ASN A 103 0.08 -12.44 0.61
CA ASN A 103 0.13 -11.01 0.87
C ASN A 103 0.34 -10.29 -0.47
N ARG A 104 -0.47 -9.27 -0.74
CA ARG A 104 -0.30 -8.35 -1.85
C ARG A 104 -0.23 -6.94 -1.29
N ASN A 105 0.79 -6.19 -1.66
CA ASN A 105 1.05 -4.86 -1.12
C ASN A 105 1.35 -3.91 -2.27
N ILE A 106 0.55 -2.84 -2.40
CA ILE A 106 0.81 -1.75 -3.33
C ILE A 106 1.43 -0.61 -2.54
N LEU A 107 2.72 -0.36 -2.79
CA LEU A 107 3.51 0.63 -2.10
C LEU A 107 3.66 1.89 -2.96
N PRO A 108 3.31 3.07 -2.44
CA PRO A 108 3.62 4.32 -3.12
C PRO A 108 5.14 4.54 -3.17
N PRO A 109 5.66 5.24 -4.19
CA PRO A 109 7.08 5.52 -4.36
C PRO A 109 7.67 6.34 -3.19
N GLY A 110 8.73 5.82 -2.58
CA GLY A 110 9.45 6.49 -1.48
C GLY A 110 10.80 7.08 -1.91
N GLY A 111 11.51 7.67 -0.94
CA GLY A 111 12.87 8.19 -1.13
C GLY A 111 12.92 9.65 -1.60
N ALA A 112 14.08 10.10 -2.08
CA ALA A 112 14.34 11.49 -2.44
C ALA A 112 13.38 12.03 -3.52
N GLN A 113 12.93 11.16 -4.43
CA GLN A 113 11.95 11.46 -5.49
C GLN A 113 10.57 10.83 -5.22
N GLY A 114 10.29 10.50 -3.96
CA GLY A 114 9.02 9.95 -3.53
C GLY A 114 7.93 11.01 -3.35
N TYR A 115 6.71 10.53 -3.17
CA TYR A 115 5.52 11.39 -3.12
C TYR A 115 5.56 12.47 -2.04
N LEU A 116 6.23 12.22 -0.90
CA LEU A 116 6.29 13.19 0.19
C LEU A 116 7.17 14.39 -0.18
N THR A 117 8.33 14.16 -0.78
CA THR A 117 9.20 15.25 -1.26
C THR A 117 8.50 16.03 -2.37
N ALA A 118 7.83 15.33 -3.29
CA ALA A 118 7.02 15.94 -4.33
C ALA A 118 5.91 16.83 -3.74
N LEU A 119 5.18 16.34 -2.74
CA LEU A 119 4.09 17.08 -2.08
C LEU A 119 4.58 18.31 -1.33
N MET A 120 5.68 18.20 -0.57
CA MET A 120 6.23 19.30 0.21
C MET A 120 6.85 20.41 -0.64
N ARG A 121 7.32 20.07 -1.85
CA ARG A 121 7.88 21.03 -2.82
C ARG A 121 6.85 21.53 -3.83
N PHE A 122 5.63 20.97 -3.81
CA PHE A 122 4.61 21.34 -4.77
C PHE A 122 4.13 22.77 -4.50
N PRO A 123 4.01 23.62 -5.54
CA PRO A 123 3.58 25.00 -5.38
C PRO A 123 2.15 25.07 -4.85
N SER A 124 1.93 25.85 -3.78
CA SER A 124 0.62 25.98 -3.13
C SER A 124 -0.40 26.76 -3.96
N ASP A 125 0.03 27.55 -4.94
CA ASP A 125 -0.81 28.30 -5.88
C ASP A 125 -1.32 27.45 -7.06
N LYS A 126 -0.92 26.16 -7.13
CA LYS A 126 -1.41 25.19 -8.12
C LYS A 126 -2.21 24.08 -7.45
N ASP A 127 -3.27 23.61 -8.12
CA ASP A 127 -4.03 22.45 -7.67
C ASP A 127 -3.30 21.16 -8.04
N ALA A 128 -2.79 20.44 -7.04
CA ALA A 128 -2.06 19.19 -7.27
C ALA A 128 -2.94 18.09 -7.89
N ARG A 129 -4.27 18.17 -7.80
CA ARG A 129 -5.19 17.20 -8.41
C ARG A 129 -5.21 17.29 -9.94
N GLN A 130 -4.68 18.38 -10.51
CA GLN A 130 -4.45 18.52 -11.95
C GLN A 130 -3.01 18.10 -12.25
N TYR A 131 -2.83 16.82 -12.58
CA TYR A 131 -1.50 16.22 -12.69
C TYR A 131 -1.18 15.60 -14.06
N GLU A 132 -2.18 15.45 -14.93
CA GLU A 132 -2.05 14.74 -16.21
C GLU A 132 -2.80 15.49 -17.31
N ASN A 133 -2.17 15.58 -18.48
CA ASN A 133 -2.77 16.08 -19.71
C ASN A 133 -3.73 15.01 -20.30
N PRO A 134 -4.64 15.39 -21.22
CA PRO A 134 -5.51 14.41 -21.89
C PRO A 134 -4.78 13.29 -22.65
N ASP A 135 -3.51 13.49 -23.01
CA ASP A 135 -2.66 12.52 -23.70
C ASP A 135 -1.91 11.56 -22.76
N GLY A 136 -2.13 11.69 -21.44
CA GLY A 136 -1.51 10.86 -20.42
C GLY A 136 -0.14 11.34 -19.92
N THR A 137 0.38 12.44 -20.49
CA THR A 137 1.65 13.01 -20.05
C THR A 137 1.47 13.84 -18.78
N ARG A 138 2.49 13.91 -17.94
CA ARG A 138 2.45 14.73 -16.72
C ARG A 138 2.34 16.22 -17.03
N ILE A 139 1.57 16.95 -16.23
CA ILE A 139 1.55 18.41 -16.27
C ILE A 139 2.82 18.94 -15.60
N LEU A 140 3.61 19.73 -16.33
CA LEU A 140 4.78 20.41 -15.79
C LEU A 140 4.35 21.60 -14.93
N THR A 141 4.95 21.71 -13.74
CA THR A 141 4.74 22.81 -12.82
C THR A 141 5.59 24.03 -13.18
N LEU A 142 6.67 23.85 -13.95
CA LEU A 142 7.60 24.91 -14.36
C LEU A 142 7.42 25.27 -15.85
N PRO A 143 7.31 26.57 -16.21
CA PRO A 143 7.00 26.99 -17.58
C PRO A 143 8.02 26.60 -18.66
N ALA A 144 9.30 26.47 -18.28
CA ALA A 144 10.40 26.15 -19.20
C ALA A 144 11.18 24.89 -18.77
N ALA A 145 10.60 24.07 -17.89
CA ALA A 145 11.25 22.84 -17.48
C ALA A 145 11.15 21.75 -18.54
N THR A 146 12.16 20.89 -18.56
CA THR A 146 12.08 19.59 -19.24
C THR A 146 11.66 18.51 -18.23
N PRO A 147 11.24 17.33 -18.69
CA PRO A 147 10.90 16.22 -17.78
C PRO A 147 12.02 15.84 -16.77
N GLY A 148 13.28 16.17 -17.05
CA GLY A 148 14.40 15.90 -16.13
C GLY A 148 14.64 16.98 -15.06
N THR A 149 14.03 18.16 -15.17
CA THR A 149 14.32 19.31 -14.30
C THR A 149 13.14 19.74 -13.42
N ASP A 150 11.94 19.25 -13.71
CA ASP A 150 10.76 19.50 -12.89
C ASP A 150 10.53 18.37 -11.88
N ASN A 151 10.12 18.73 -10.67
CA ASN A 151 9.66 17.74 -9.70
C ASN A 151 8.29 17.23 -10.16
N ASP A 152 8.06 15.93 -10.03
CA ASP A 152 6.76 15.35 -10.35
C ASP A 152 5.66 15.92 -9.46
N ASN A 153 4.46 16.05 -10.04
CA ASN A 153 3.27 16.22 -9.24
C ASN A 153 3.10 14.99 -8.31
N PRO A 154 2.81 15.18 -7.02
CA PRO A 154 2.68 14.06 -6.07
C PRO A 154 1.62 13.04 -6.48
N PHE A 155 0.51 13.46 -7.11
CA PHE A 155 -0.52 12.55 -7.63
C PHE A 155 -0.02 11.75 -8.85
N PHE A 156 0.68 12.40 -9.78
CA PHE A 156 1.29 11.71 -10.93
C PHE A 156 2.30 10.65 -10.45
N ASN A 157 3.12 11.00 -9.46
CA ASN A 157 4.14 10.13 -8.88
C ASN A 157 3.52 8.85 -8.27
N VAL A 158 2.48 8.99 -7.43
CA VAL A 158 1.85 7.79 -6.82
C VAL A 158 1.05 6.95 -7.79
N ASN A 159 0.45 7.54 -8.83
CA ASN A 159 -0.39 6.83 -9.79
C ASN A 159 0.43 6.12 -10.88
N ASN A 160 1.62 6.64 -11.22
CA ASN A 160 2.44 6.10 -12.31
C ASN A 160 3.72 5.39 -11.83
N SER A 161 4.05 5.45 -10.54
CA SER A 161 5.27 4.83 -9.99
C SER A 161 5.04 3.99 -8.73
N ALA A 162 3.80 3.58 -8.46
CA ALA A 162 3.50 2.61 -7.42
C ALA A 162 4.16 1.25 -7.74
N ARG A 163 4.62 0.57 -6.70
CA ARG A 163 5.20 -0.78 -6.81
C ARG A 163 4.27 -1.79 -6.18
N GLU A 164 4.10 -2.92 -6.84
CA GLU A 164 3.35 -4.04 -6.30
C GLU A 164 4.30 -5.14 -5.85
N GLU A 165 4.11 -5.60 -4.63
CA GLU A 165 4.81 -6.74 -4.06
C GLU A 165 3.80 -7.83 -3.73
N GLN A 166 4.09 -9.06 -4.14
CA GLN A 166 3.29 -10.23 -3.79
C GLN A 166 4.18 -11.29 -3.14
N THR A 167 3.68 -11.90 -2.07
CA THR A 167 4.34 -13.03 -1.41
C THR A 167 3.33 -14.11 -1.11
N ASP A 168 3.64 -15.33 -1.55
CA ASP A 168 2.88 -16.55 -1.28
C ASP A 168 3.68 -17.43 -0.31
N ARG A 169 3.03 -17.95 0.72
CA ARG A 169 3.63 -18.88 1.69
C ARG A 169 2.72 -20.06 1.94
N THR A 170 3.26 -21.26 1.81
CA THR A 170 2.59 -22.51 2.15
C THR A 170 3.39 -23.23 3.24
N ASN A 171 2.74 -23.65 4.32
CA ASN A 171 3.36 -24.50 5.34
C ASN A 171 2.52 -25.77 5.51
N ALA A 172 3.19 -26.91 5.63
CA ALA A 172 2.59 -28.20 5.92
C ALA A 172 3.40 -28.87 7.04
N ASN A 173 2.70 -29.36 8.06
CA ASN A 173 3.30 -30.13 9.15
C ASN A 173 2.47 -31.39 9.35
N ILE A 174 3.15 -32.54 9.45
CA ILE A 174 2.53 -33.84 9.68
C ILE A 174 3.28 -34.49 10.85
N HIS A 175 2.52 -34.96 11.83
CA HIS A 175 3.01 -35.66 12.99
C HIS A 175 2.28 -37.00 13.14
N LEU A 176 3.03 -38.06 13.35
CA LEU A 176 2.53 -39.41 13.57
C LEU A 176 2.98 -39.88 14.95
N LYS A 177 2.04 -40.41 15.75
CA LYS A 177 2.31 -41.06 17.02
C LYS A 177 1.83 -42.51 16.97
N ALA A 178 2.72 -43.45 17.28
CA ALA A 178 2.42 -44.88 17.33
C ALA A 178 2.63 -45.44 18.76
N ASP A 179 1.60 -46.06 19.34
CA ASP A 179 1.63 -46.72 20.65
C ASP A 179 1.58 -48.25 20.44
N LEU A 180 2.75 -48.90 20.38
CA LEU A 180 2.92 -50.28 19.89
C LEU A 180 2.82 -51.40 20.97
N THR A 181 2.51 -51.07 22.22
CA THR A 181 2.42 -52.06 23.31
C THR A 181 1.17 -51.87 24.16
N SER A 182 0.42 -52.94 24.40
CA SER A 182 -0.58 -53.04 25.47
C SER A 182 0.14 -53.25 26.81
N GLY A 183 0.21 -52.20 27.63
CA GLY A 183 0.47 -52.34 29.06
C GLY A 183 -0.79 -52.79 29.78
#